data_AF-A0A379FI94-F1
#
_entry.id   AF-A0A379FI94-F1
#
_cell.length_a   1.000
_cell.length_b   1.000
_cell.length_c   1.000
_cell.angle_alpha   90.00
_cell.angle_beta   90.00
_cell.angle_gamma   90.00
#
_symmetry.space_group_name_H-M   'P 1'
#
loop_
_entity.id
_entity.type
_entity.pdbx_description
1 polymer ?
#
loop_
_entity_poly.entity_id
_entity_poly.type
_entity_poly.pdbx_seq_one_letter_code
_entity_poly.pdbx_strand_id
1 'polypeptide(L)'
;MTRFEQIIDVHIPTSQQSSVSDAMRYILQPSGYSLCKTTSSNQVLYNQKLPVVHHQLGPMRLKQALQVLAGVAWQLEIDAVQRIICHSLREGYQLPTEILTNSTLSADRMLQ
;
A
#
# COMPACT_ATOMS: atom_id res chain seq x y z
N MET A 1 17.67 -16.08 5.28
CA MET A 1 16.40 -15.51 5.78
C MET A 1 16.24 -14.13 5.16
N THR A 2 15.18 -13.88 4.38
CA THR A 2 14.92 -12.54 3.83
C THR A 2 14.37 -11.64 4.94
N ARG A 3 14.85 -10.40 5.05
CA ARG A 3 14.44 -9.44 6.10
C ARG A 3 12.93 -9.08 6.05
N PHE A 4 12.23 -9.52 5.01
CA PHE A 4 10.79 -9.32 4.81
C PHE A 4 9.90 -10.20 5.71
N GLU A 5 10.47 -11.22 6.35
CA GLU A 5 9.76 -12.13 7.27
C GLU A 5 9.96 -11.78 8.75
N GLN A 6 10.55 -10.61 9.05
CA GLN A 6 10.79 -10.16 10.42
C GLN A 6 9.47 -9.92 11.18
N ILE A 7 9.46 -10.21 12.48
CA ILE A 7 8.37 -9.82 13.38
C ILE A 7 8.51 -8.34 13.70
N ILE A 8 7.42 -7.60 13.58
CA ILE A 8 7.30 -6.19 13.94
C ILE A 8 6.27 -6.04 15.05
N ASP A 9 6.50 -5.07 15.93
CA ASP A 9 5.54 -4.59 16.92
C ASP A 9 5.61 -3.06 16.85
N VAL A 10 4.60 -2.44 16.25
CA VAL A 10 4.72 -1.05 15.77
C VAL A 10 3.52 -0.22 16.18
N HIS A 11 3.83 0.93 16.76
CA HIS A 11 2.87 1.99 17.03
C HIS A 11 3.00 3.09 15.96
N ILE A 12 2.04 3.15 15.04
CA ILE A 12 2.01 4.19 13.99
C ILE A 12 1.50 5.48 14.62
N PRO A 13 2.25 6.60 14.56
CA PRO A 13 1.82 7.87 15.12
C PRO A 13 0.43 8.27 14.63
N THR A 14 -0.47 8.59 15.56
CA THR A 14 -1.80 9.10 15.23
C THR A 14 -1.70 10.55 14.80
N SER A 15 -1.72 10.80 13.48
CA SER A 15 -2.01 12.14 12.94
C SER A 15 -3.37 12.11 12.25
N GLN A 16 -4.08 13.23 12.24
CA GLN A 16 -5.43 13.36 11.69
C GLN A 16 -5.51 13.06 10.16
N GLN A 17 -4.36 12.87 9.52
CA GLN A 17 -4.20 12.70 8.07
C GLN A 17 -3.40 11.44 7.68
N SER A 18 -3.17 10.50 8.61
CA SER A 18 -2.41 9.28 8.28
C SER A 18 -3.16 8.44 7.25
N SER A 19 -2.60 8.32 6.04
CA SER A 19 -3.09 7.43 5.00
C SER A 19 -2.53 6.02 5.17
N VAL A 20 -3.13 5.04 4.48
CA VAL A 20 -2.56 3.68 4.39
C VAL A 20 -1.13 3.73 3.84
N SER A 21 -0.83 4.60 2.88
CA SER A 21 0.52 4.75 2.35
C SER A 21 1.52 5.29 3.38
N ASP A 22 1.09 6.19 4.27
CA ASP A 22 1.94 6.71 5.35
C ASP A 22 2.26 5.61 6.36
N ALA A 23 1.27 4.81 6.73
CA ALA A 23 1.44 3.64 7.60
C ALA A 23 2.43 2.64 7.00
N MET A 24 2.27 2.30 5.71
CA MET A 24 3.16 1.38 5.02
C MET A 24 4.60 1.90 4.97
N ARG A 25 4.80 3.18 4.63
CA ARG A 25 6.13 3.78 4.64
C ARG A 25 6.76 3.77 6.04
N TYR A 26 5.95 4.00 7.07
CA TYR A 26 6.41 3.95 8.46
C TYR A 26 6.90 2.55 8.86
N ILE A 27 6.10 1.50 8.64
CA ILE A 27 6.48 0.12 9.04
C ILE A 27 7.62 -0.46 8.18
N LEU A 28 7.80 0.03 6.95
CA LEU A 28 8.89 -0.39 6.06
C LEU A 28 10.24 0.23 6.42
N GLN A 29 10.27 1.37 7.12
CA GLN A 29 11.49 2.13 7.42
C GLN A 29 12.64 1.29 8.03
N PRO A 30 12.43 0.42 9.04
CA PRO A 30 13.50 -0.42 9.59
C PRO A 30 13.88 -1.62 8.69
N SER A 31 13.05 -1.96 7.70
CA SER A 31 13.25 -3.15 6.87
C SER A 31 14.24 -2.92 5.72
N GLY A 32 14.44 -1.68 5.29
CA GLY A 32 15.20 -1.37 4.08
C GLY A 32 14.48 -1.73 2.77
N TYR A 33 13.19 -2.06 2.84
CA TYR A 33 12.28 -2.00 1.70
C TYR A 33 11.64 -0.60 1.61
N SER A 34 11.25 -0.21 0.42
CA SER A 34 10.47 1.01 0.16
C SER A 34 9.14 0.69 -0.50
N LEU A 35 8.15 1.57 -0.33
CA LEU A 35 6.89 1.46 -1.04
C LEU A 35 7.09 1.96 -2.48
N CYS A 36 6.51 1.26 -3.44
CA CYS A 36 6.62 1.65 -4.84
C CYS A 36 5.87 2.95 -5.15
N LYS A 37 6.14 3.52 -6.32
CA LYS A 37 5.47 4.75 -6.77
C LYS A 37 3.95 4.54 -6.86
N THR A 38 3.21 5.60 -6.59
CA THR A 38 1.76 5.62 -6.78
C THR A 38 1.43 5.51 -8.27
N THR A 39 0.47 4.65 -8.60
CA THR A 39 -0.14 4.47 -9.92
C THR A 39 -1.63 4.75 -9.81
N SER A 40 -2.33 4.92 -10.94
CA SER A 40 -3.79 5.13 -10.93
C SER A 40 -4.54 4.01 -10.18
N SER A 41 -4.06 2.76 -10.29
CA SER A 41 -4.62 1.62 -9.57
C SER A 41 -4.35 1.72 -8.07
N ASN A 42 -3.08 1.68 -7.64
CA ASN A 42 -2.75 1.56 -6.22
C ASN A 42 -3.08 2.82 -5.41
N GLN A 43 -3.32 3.96 -6.06
CA GLN A 43 -3.80 5.20 -5.44
C GLN A 43 -5.12 5.00 -4.70
N VAL A 44 -6.00 4.09 -5.17
CA VAL A 44 -7.26 3.73 -4.49
C VAL A 44 -7.00 3.28 -3.06
N LEU A 45 -5.99 2.43 -2.87
CA LEU A 45 -5.59 1.92 -1.56
C LEU A 45 -4.79 2.96 -0.79
N TYR A 46 -3.78 3.53 -1.43
CA TYR A 46 -2.79 4.38 -0.77
C TYR A 46 -3.38 5.66 -0.19
N ASN A 47 -4.45 6.17 -0.78
CA ASN A 47 -5.15 7.37 -0.31
C ASN A 47 -6.22 7.08 0.76
N GLN A 48 -6.51 5.81 1.08
CA GLN A 48 -7.46 5.49 2.15
C GLN A 48 -6.94 6.05 3.48
N LYS A 49 -7.85 6.56 4.31
CA LYS A 49 -7.53 6.91 5.69
C LYS A 49 -7.16 5.65 6.46
N LEU A 50 -6.15 5.74 7.32
CA LEU A 50 -5.81 4.65 8.22
C LEU A 50 -6.90 4.48 9.28
N PRO A 51 -7.56 3.31 9.39
CA PRO A 51 -8.50 3.06 10.47
C PRO A 51 -7.79 3.11 11.84
N VAL A 52 -8.47 3.65 12.86
CA VAL A 52 -7.89 3.83 14.22
C VAL A 52 -7.28 2.54 14.77
N VAL A 53 -7.97 1.40 14.55
CA VAL A 53 -7.51 0.08 15.01
C VAL A 53 -6.20 -0.39 14.36
N HIS A 54 -5.80 0.17 13.22
CA HIS A 54 -4.56 -0.18 12.53
C HIS A 54 -3.36 0.66 12.98
N HIS A 55 -3.52 1.61 13.91
CA HIS A 55 -2.39 2.35 14.47
C HIS A 55 -1.57 1.52 15.47
N GLN A 56 -2.16 0.46 16.02
CA GLN A 56 -1.51 -0.50 16.90
C GLN A 56 -1.49 -1.85 16.20
N LEU A 57 -0.36 -2.16 15.58
CA LEU A 57 -0.14 -3.47 14.98
C LEU A 57 0.68 -4.29 15.98
N GLY A 58 0.04 -5.31 16.55
CA GLY A 58 0.71 -6.22 17.49
C GLY A 58 1.81 -7.06 16.82
N PRO A 59 2.49 -7.93 17.60
CA PRO A 59 3.57 -8.74 17.08
C PRO A 59 3.12 -9.61 15.90
N MET A 60 3.56 -9.27 14.70
CA MET A 60 3.25 -10.02 13.48
C MET A 60 4.36 -9.84 12.45
N ARG A 61 4.40 -10.69 11.42
CA ARG A 61 5.40 -10.53 10.36
C ARG A 61 5.14 -9.26 9.57
N LEU A 62 6.20 -8.58 9.12
CA LEU A 62 6.09 -7.38 8.28
C LEU A 62 5.17 -7.61 7.06
N LYS A 63 5.31 -8.75 6.38
CA LYS A 63 4.42 -9.18 5.29
C LYS A 63 2.95 -9.22 5.70
N GLN A 64 2.65 -9.73 6.89
CA GLN A 64 1.28 -9.81 7.41
C GLN A 64 0.72 -8.43 7.72
N ALA A 65 1.51 -7.57 8.39
CA ALA A 65 1.13 -6.19 8.67
C ALA A 65 0.80 -5.41 7.38
N LEU A 66 1.65 -5.52 6.36
CA LEU A 66 1.40 -4.90 5.06
C LEU A 66 0.10 -5.43 4.42
N GLN A 67 -0.16 -6.73 4.52
CA GLN A 67 -1.41 -7.31 3.99
C GLN A 67 -2.65 -6.86 4.79
N VAL A 68 -2.55 -6.67 6.10
CA VAL A 68 -3.62 -6.11 6.95
C VAL A 68 -3.92 -4.68 6.53
N LEU A 69 -2.89 -3.85 6.35
CA LEU A 69 -3.04 -2.48 5.88
C LEU A 69 -3.62 -2.42 4.46
N ALA A 70 -3.26 -3.37 3.60
CA ALA A 70 -3.75 -3.44 2.23
C ALA A 70 -5.22 -3.90 2.12
N GLY A 71 -5.66 -4.77 3.03
CA GLY A 71 -6.97 -5.41 2.94
C GLY A 71 -7.06 -6.53 1.89
N VAL A 72 -8.19 -7.24 1.88
CA VAL A 72 -8.36 -8.49 1.12
C VAL A 72 -8.40 -8.33 -0.40
N ALA A 73 -8.77 -7.14 -0.89
CA ALA A 73 -8.85 -6.84 -2.32
C ALA A 73 -7.48 -6.71 -2.98
N TRP A 74 -6.44 -6.49 -2.18
CA TRP A 74 -5.09 -6.19 -2.65
C TRP A 74 -4.15 -7.34 -2.33
N GLN A 75 -3.24 -7.64 -3.25
CA GLN A 75 -2.13 -8.56 -3.03
C GLN A 75 -0.82 -7.80 -3.00
N LEU A 76 0.13 -8.31 -2.21
CA LEU A 76 1.48 -7.78 -2.14
C LEU A 76 2.33 -8.31 -3.30
N GLU A 77 3.08 -7.39 -3.92
CA GLU A 77 4.13 -7.70 -4.88
C GLU A 77 5.47 -7.25 -4.32
N ILE A 78 6.48 -8.12 -4.43
CA ILE A 78 7.78 -7.92 -3.80
C ILE A 78 8.85 -7.99 -4.89
N ASP A 79 9.49 -6.87 -5.16
CA ASP A 79 10.78 -6.85 -5.85
C ASP A 79 11.89 -6.96 -4.79
N ALA A 80 12.43 -8.16 -4.62
CA ALA A 80 13.50 -8.43 -3.66
C ALA A 80 14.86 -7.86 -4.08
N VAL A 81 15.06 -7.62 -5.39
CA VAL A 81 16.32 -7.10 -5.94
C VAL A 81 16.39 -5.59 -5.69
N GLN A 82 15.33 -4.88 -6.05
CA GLN A 82 15.23 -3.42 -5.85
C GLN A 82 14.76 -3.05 -4.43
N ARG A 83 14.30 -4.04 -3.65
CA ARG A 83 13.70 -3.86 -2.32
C ARG A 83 12.50 -2.92 -2.36
N ILE A 84 11.58 -3.23 -3.26
CA ILE A 84 10.36 -2.47 -3.49
C ILE A 84 9.13 -3.34 -3.18
N ILE A 85 8.16 -2.76 -2.48
CA ILE A 85 6.85 -3.37 -2.23
C ILE A 85 5.78 -2.61 -3.01
N CYS A 86 4.99 -3.34 -3.79
CA CYS A 86 3.82 -2.84 -4.49
C CYS A 86 2.55 -3.58 -4.06
N HIS A 87 1.41 -3.04 -4.50
CA HIS A 87 0.11 -3.68 -4.36
C HIS A 87 -0.60 -3.69 -5.71
N SER A 88 -1.11 -4.86 -6.08
CA SER A 88 -1.99 -5.03 -7.24
C SER A 88 -3.35 -5.55 -6.77
N LEU A 89 -4.36 -5.31 -7.61
CA LEU A 89 -5.71 -5.76 -7.33
C LEU A 89 -5.80 -7.27 -7.55
N ARG A 90 -6.41 -7.98 -6.61
CA ARG A 90 -6.66 -9.42 -6.77
C ARG A 90 -7.73 -9.66 -7.83
N GLU A 91 -7.67 -10.82 -8.46
CA GLU A 91 -8.71 -11.31 -9.36
C GLU A 91 -10.09 -11.27 -8.67
N GLY A 92 -11.12 -10.85 -9.43
CA GLY A 92 -12.49 -10.72 -8.95
C GLY A 92 -12.82 -9.39 -8.27
N TYR A 93 -11.82 -8.55 -7.97
CA TYR A 93 -12.06 -7.17 -7.54
C TYR A 93 -11.95 -6.19 -8.71
N GLN A 94 -12.62 -5.05 -8.59
CA GLN A 94 -12.61 -4.00 -9.62
C GLN A 94 -12.26 -2.65 -9.00
N LEU A 95 -11.51 -1.82 -9.74
CA LEU A 95 -11.27 -0.44 -9.34
C LEU A 95 -12.57 0.37 -9.48
N PRO A 96 -12.76 1.43 -8.68
CA PRO A 96 -13.85 2.38 -8.89
C PRO A 96 -13.83 2.96 -10.31
N THR A 97 -15.00 3.04 -10.95
CA THR A 97 -15.16 3.44 -12.35
C THR A 97 -14.58 4.83 -12.67
N GLU A 98 -14.60 5.76 -11.70
CA GLU A 98 -14.09 7.14 -11.87
C GLU A 98 -12.58 7.22 -12.16
N ILE A 99 -11.81 6.20 -11.81
CA ILE A 99 -10.35 6.18 -12.02
C ILE A 99 -10.01 5.77 -13.44
N LEU A 100 -10.86 4.92 -14.04
CA LEU A 100 -10.72 4.53 -15.44
C LEU A 100 -10.98 5.74 -16.34
N THR A 101 -12.04 6.51 -16.07
CA THR A 101 -12.39 7.70 -16.87
C THR A 101 -11.32 8.79 -16.86
N ASN A 102 -10.68 9.06 -15.71
CA ASN A 102 -9.61 10.07 -15.64
C ASN A 102 -8.34 9.63 -16.38
N SER A 103 -8.08 8.33 -16.45
CA SER A 103 -6.93 7.77 -17.17
C SER A 103 -7.16 7.81 -18.69
N THR A 104 -8.39 7.56 -19.16
CA THR A 104 -8.75 7.61 -20.58
C THR A 104 -8.88 9.06 -21.08
N LEU A 105 -9.50 9.95 -20.29
CA LEU A 105 -9.62 11.39 -20.63
C LEU A 105 -8.27 12.10 -20.64
N SER A 106 -7.31 11.68 -19.80
CA SER A 106 -5.94 12.23 -19.84
C SER A 106 -5.13 11.75 -21.04
N ALA A 107 -5.44 10.58 -21.61
CA ALA A 107 -4.82 10.09 -22.84
C ALA A 107 -5.38 10.81 -24.08
N ASP A 108 -6.70 11.07 -24.11
CA ASP A 108 -7.34 11.82 -25.20
C ASP A 108 -6.93 13.30 -25.25
N ARG A 109 -6.58 13.90 -24.11
CA ARG A 109 -6.17 15.31 -24.03
C ARG A 109 -4.73 15.59 -24.50
N MET A 110 -3.95 14.56 -24.87
CA MET A 110 -2.61 14.72 -25.48
C MET A 110 -2.62 14.63 -27.01
N LEU A 111 -3.78 14.45 -27.64
CA LEU A 111 -3.95 14.40 -29.11
C LEU A 111 -4.65 15.66 -29.69
N GLN A 112 -4.70 16.76 -28.94
CA GLN A 112 -5.16 18.08 -29.43
C GLN A 112 -4.11 19.16 -29.21
#